data_AF-A0A1W1D7Q6-F1
#
_entry.id   AF-A0A1W1D7Q6-F1
#
_cell.length_a   1.000
_cell.length_b   1.000
_cell.length_c   1.000
_cell.angle_alpha   90.00
_cell.angle_beta   90.00
_cell.angle_gamma   90.00
#
_symmetry.space_group_name_H-M   'P 1'
#
loop_
_entity.id
_entity.type
_entity.pdbx_description
1 polymer ?
#
loop_
_entity_poly.entity_id
_entity_poly.type
_entity_poly.pdbx_seq_one_letter_code
_entity_poly.pdbx_strand_id
1 'polypeptide(L)'
;MSGFFFYNDQVSGLENEIDSITVEYNSKIEALQPNNIHKEEIQVSTLEDLNSQLVTARSTLREAQQKLLLATSKTSVLGSEISQIHDARGKVKALEGSLKNTQQELELSGIKLDYLESVFELQNKATIKNNIARIKELKETSTGIALAGFIVPAVGVATLISYTVEEIHNYCGNIKNAIDLEEKVFGKIISLDTEMQNNYHQQCVVSLKDQIKEGLGLKKI
;
A
#
# COMPACT_ATOMS: atom_id res chain seq x y z
N MET A 1 19.86 31.52 10.56
CA MET A 1 20.50 32.00 11.79
C MET A 1 21.61 33.02 11.53
N SER A 2 22.62 32.75 10.69
CA SER A 2 23.78 33.65 10.48
C SER A 2 23.43 35.08 10.04
N GLY A 3 22.45 35.24 9.15
CA GLY A 3 22.01 36.57 8.70
C GLY A 3 21.33 37.41 9.79
N PHE A 4 20.58 36.79 10.71
CA PHE A 4 19.96 37.50 11.83
C PHE A 4 21.03 38.08 12.77
N PHE A 5 22.01 37.25 13.17
CA PHE A 5 23.11 37.70 14.01
C PHE A 5 23.93 38.80 13.32
N PHE A 6 24.24 38.63 12.03
CA PHE A 6 24.95 39.66 11.26
C PHE A 6 24.23 41.01 11.26
N TYR A 7 22.91 41.06 10.99
CA TYR A 7 22.17 42.32 10.99
C TYR A 7 21.97 42.89 12.40
N ASN A 8 21.86 42.03 13.42
CA ASN A 8 21.75 42.46 14.81
C ASN A 8 23.05 43.14 15.31
N ASP A 9 24.20 42.58 14.93
CA ASP A 9 25.51 43.17 15.25
C ASP A 9 25.71 44.50 14.52
N GLN A 10 25.26 44.62 13.26
CA GLN A 10 25.27 45.89 12.52
C GLN A 10 24.39 46.96 13.17
N VAL A 11 23.17 46.60 13.60
CA VAL A 11 22.27 47.51 14.33
C VAL A 11 22.94 48.01 15.62
N SER A 12 23.52 47.11 16.40
CA SER A 12 24.20 47.48 17.66
C SER A 12 25.41 48.39 17.41
N GLY A 13 26.17 48.17 16.34
CA GLY A 13 27.27 49.05 15.94
C GLY A 13 26.81 50.46 15.54
N LEU A 14 25.75 50.55 14.74
CA LEU A 14 25.19 51.82 14.25
C LEU A 14 24.53 52.64 15.38
N GLU A 15 23.89 51.99 16.35
CA GLU A 15 23.34 52.66 17.54
C GLU A 15 24.46 53.35 18.34
N ASN A 16 25.58 52.66 18.58
CA ASN A 16 26.74 53.24 19.26
C ASN A 16 27.37 54.41 18.48
N GLU A 17 27.41 54.32 17.15
CA GLU A 17 27.94 55.39 16.28
C GLU A 17 27.05 56.64 16.32
N ILE A 18 25.72 56.47 16.28
CA ILE A 18 24.75 57.56 16.44
C ILE A 18 24.90 58.24 17.79
N ASP A 19 25.05 57.48 18.87
CA ASP A 19 25.24 58.02 20.22
C ASP A 19 26.53 58.84 20.31
N SER A 20 27.64 58.32 19.77
CA SER A 20 28.93 59.03 19.71
C SER A 20 28.83 60.35 18.94
N ILE A 21 28.26 60.34 17.73
CA ILE A 21 28.08 61.55 16.90
C ILE A 21 27.19 62.57 17.62
N THR A 22 26.12 62.10 18.29
CA THR A 22 25.19 62.98 19.02
C THR A 22 25.88 63.67 20.20
N VAL A 23 26.71 62.95 20.95
CA VAL A 23 27.50 63.52 22.05
C VAL A 23 28.50 64.56 21.54
N GLU A 24 29.22 64.27 20.45
CA GLU A 24 30.19 65.21 19.86
C GLU A 24 29.49 66.47 19.32
N TYR A 25 28.35 66.32 18.65
CA TYR A 25 27.56 67.44 18.14
C TYR A 25 27.10 68.39 19.26
N ASN A 26 26.54 67.84 20.34
CA ASN A 26 26.08 68.63 21.48
C ASN A 26 27.25 69.36 22.18
N SER A 27 28.40 68.70 22.33
CA SER A 27 29.61 69.32 22.91
C SER A 27 30.11 70.51 22.06
N LYS A 28 30.07 70.39 20.72
CA LYS A 28 30.47 71.48 19.82
C LYS A 28 29.48 72.66 19.84
N ILE A 29 28.18 72.40 20.00
CA ILE A 29 27.18 73.46 20.21
C ILE A 29 27.41 74.21 21.53
N GLU A 30 27.70 73.50 22.62
CA GLU A 30 27.97 74.13 23.91
C GLU A 30 29.23 75.02 23.85
N ALA A 31 30.24 74.61 23.09
CA ALA A 31 31.46 75.38 22.87
C ALA A 31 31.29 76.64 21.99
N LEU A 32 30.14 76.81 21.32
CA LEU A 32 29.80 77.94 20.45
C LEU A 32 29.14 79.13 21.18
N GLN A 33 29.03 79.10 22.50
CA GLN A 33 28.55 80.24 23.31
C GLN A 33 29.39 81.53 23.09
N PRO A 34 28.80 82.74 23.24
CA PRO A 34 28.91 83.86 22.29
C PRO A 34 30.17 84.74 22.37
N ASN A 35 31.37 84.19 22.57
CA ASN A 35 32.58 85.00 22.81
C ASN A 35 33.67 85.00 21.72
N ASN A 36 33.47 84.52 20.48
CA ASN A 36 34.50 84.64 19.43
C ASN A 36 33.98 84.62 17.98
N ILE A 37 33.92 85.80 17.35
CA ILE A 37 33.33 86.05 16.01
C ILE A 37 34.24 85.58 14.84
N HIS A 38 35.49 85.17 15.08
CA HIS A 38 36.41 84.69 14.01
C HIS A 38 36.55 83.15 13.91
N LYS A 39 35.81 82.36 14.71
CA LYS A 39 35.78 80.89 14.63
C LYS A 39 34.53 80.31 13.93
N GLU A 40 33.57 81.16 13.57
CA GLU A 40 32.23 80.75 13.12
C GLU A 40 32.26 79.91 11.83
N GLU A 41 33.03 80.27 10.80
CA GLU A 41 32.99 79.57 9.50
C GLU A 41 33.52 78.12 9.54
N ILE A 42 34.60 77.87 10.29
CA ILE A 42 35.18 76.52 10.46
C ILE A 42 34.30 75.66 11.37
N GLN A 43 33.65 76.26 12.38
CA GLN A 43 32.78 75.51 13.29
C GLN A 43 31.44 75.16 12.63
N VAL A 44 30.88 76.04 11.78
CA VAL A 44 29.67 75.76 11.00
C VAL A 44 29.88 74.59 10.03
N SER A 45 31.00 74.54 9.31
CA SER A 45 31.27 73.43 8.38
C SER A 45 31.43 72.09 9.10
N THR A 46 32.07 72.06 10.28
CA THR A 46 32.16 70.83 11.08
C THR A 46 30.81 70.37 11.64
N LEU A 47 29.88 71.29 11.95
CA LEU A 47 28.53 70.93 12.38
C LEU A 47 27.69 70.37 11.22
N GLU A 48 27.81 70.94 10.02
CA GLU A 48 27.17 70.40 8.82
C GLU A 48 27.66 68.99 8.50
N ASP A 49 28.97 68.75 8.63
CA ASP A 49 29.57 67.43 8.42
C ASP A 49 29.06 66.40 9.44
N LEU A 50 29.01 66.76 10.74
CA LEU A 50 28.44 65.89 11.77
C LEU A 50 26.96 65.61 11.53
N ASN A 51 26.19 66.61 11.10
CA ASN A 51 24.77 66.42 10.79
C ASN A 51 24.57 65.49 9.58
N SER A 52 25.40 65.62 8.54
CA SER A 52 25.41 64.73 7.39
C SER A 52 25.74 63.28 7.79
N GLN A 53 26.74 63.11 8.67
CA GLN A 53 27.09 61.80 9.24
C GLN A 53 25.93 61.22 10.06
N LEU A 54 25.28 62.01 10.91
CA LEU A 54 24.13 61.58 11.71
C LEU A 54 22.95 61.14 10.82
N VAL A 55 22.65 61.90 9.77
CA VAL A 55 21.60 61.55 8.80
C VAL A 55 21.94 60.24 8.09
N THR A 56 23.19 60.06 7.66
CA THR A 56 23.67 58.85 6.98
C THR A 56 23.62 57.62 7.91
N ALA A 57 24.09 57.77 9.15
CA ALA A 57 24.07 56.71 10.17
C ALA A 57 22.63 56.29 10.49
N ARG A 58 21.71 57.25 10.65
CA ARG A 58 20.27 56.97 10.87
C ARG A 58 19.63 56.27 9.67
N SER A 59 19.97 56.66 8.44
CA SER A 59 19.48 55.98 7.23
C SER A 59 19.95 54.53 7.18
N THR A 60 21.24 54.30 7.43
CA THR A 60 21.85 52.97 7.43
C THR A 60 21.27 52.08 8.54
N LEU A 61 21.05 52.63 9.73
CA LEU A 61 20.39 51.92 10.84
C LEU A 61 18.98 51.45 10.44
N ARG A 62 18.21 52.33 9.80
CA ARG A 62 16.85 52.01 9.35
C ARG A 62 16.86 50.87 8.31
N GLU A 63 17.81 50.87 7.37
CA GLU A 63 17.97 49.78 6.43
C GLU A 63 18.36 48.46 7.10
N ALA A 64 19.29 48.50 8.07
CA ALA A 64 19.70 47.33 8.82
C ALA A 64 18.53 46.72 9.61
N GLN A 65 17.71 47.57 10.26
CA GLN A 65 16.50 47.14 10.97
C GLN A 65 15.47 46.49 10.03
N GLN A 66 15.26 47.03 8.82
CA GLN A 66 14.37 46.42 7.83
C GLN A 66 14.88 45.04 7.36
N LYS A 67 16.19 44.91 7.11
CA LYS A 67 16.81 43.64 6.73
C LYS A 67 16.71 42.61 7.87
N LEU A 68 16.87 43.04 9.12
CA LEU A 68 16.70 42.20 10.31
C LEU A 68 15.25 41.70 10.47
N LEU A 69 14.26 42.58 10.27
CA LEU A 69 12.84 42.20 10.30
C LEU A 69 12.52 41.15 9.25
N LEU A 70 13.01 41.36 8.01
CA LEU A 70 12.84 40.40 6.91
C LEU A 70 13.53 39.07 7.21
N ALA A 71 14.75 39.09 7.75
CA ALA A 71 15.48 37.88 8.13
C ALA A 71 14.76 37.09 9.24
N THR A 72 14.20 37.79 10.22
CA THR A 72 13.38 37.21 11.29
C THR A 72 12.13 36.53 10.73
N SER A 73 11.39 37.23 9.86
CA SER A 73 10.20 36.68 9.19
C SER A 73 10.52 35.45 8.32
N LYS A 74 11.62 35.48 7.56
CA LYS A 74 12.06 34.29 6.79
C LYS A 74 12.41 33.12 7.70
N THR A 75 13.04 33.39 8.84
CA THR A 75 13.44 32.35 9.80
C THR A 75 12.22 31.70 10.47
N SER A 76 11.16 32.46 10.76
CA SER A 76 9.93 31.88 11.33
C SER A 76 9.19 30.99 10.32
N VAL A 77 9.14 31.39 9.04
CA VAL A 77 8.59 30.55 7.96
C VAL A 77 9.38 29.26 7.82
N LEU A 78 10.72 29.34 7.76
CA LEU A 78 11.61 28.16 7.75
C LEU A 78 11.39 27.23 8.95
N GLY A 79 11.19 27.79 10.15
CA GLY A 79 10.88 27.01 11.35
C GLY A 79 9.57 26.23 11.22
N SER A 80 8.53 26.88 10.68
CA SER A 80 7.25 26.22 10.38
C SER A 80 7.41 25.10 9.35
N GLU A 81 8.14 25.35 8.26
CA GLU A 81 8.39 24.34 7.21
C GLU A 81 9.16 23.12 7.76
N ILE A 82 10.18 23.35 8.60
CA ILE A 82 10.93 22.26 9.25
C ILE A 82 10.01 21.41 10.12
N SER A 83 9.09 22.03 10.89
CA SER A 83 8.12 21.29 11.70
C SER A 83 7.19 20.44 10.82
N GLN A 84 6.67 21.00 9.73
CA GLN A 84 5.80 20.26 8.81
C GLN A 84 6.53 19.09 8.14
N ILE A 85 7.80 19.28 7.75
CA ILE A 85 8.63 18.21 7.19
C ILE A 85 8.90 17.12 8.22
N HIS A 86 9.12 17.49 9.49
CA HIS A 86 9.32 16.53 10.58
C HIS A 86 8.08 15.65 10.78
N ASP A 87 6.89 16.25 10.84
CA ASP A 87 5.62 15.54 10.98
C ASP A 87 5.35 14.63 9.77
N ALA A 88 5.60 15.12 8.55
CA ALA A 88 5.48 14.33 7.33
C ALA A 88 6.43 13.12 7.34
N ARG A 89 7.67 13.31 7.78
CA ARG A 89 8.65 12.21 7.93
C ARG A 89 8.17 11.17 8.94
N GLY A 90 7.58 11.59 10.05
CA GLY A 90 6.97 10.68 11.03
C GLY A 90 5.87 9.81 10.41
N LYS A 91 4.97 10.42 9.62
CA LYS A 91 3.91 9.69 8.89
C LYS A 91 4.49 8.71 7.88
N VAL A 92 5.48 9.10 7.09
CA VAL A 92 6.14 8.22 6.11
C VAL A 92 6.76 6.99 6.79
N LYS A 93 7.42 7.18 7.94
CA LYS A 93 8.01 6.06 8.71
C LYS A 93 6.94 5.11 9.24
N ALA A 94 5.79 5.63 9.69
CA ALA A 94 4.66 4.80 10.10
C ALA A 94 4.10 3.98 8.91
N LEU A 95 3.94 4.61 7.74
CA LEU A 95 3.53 3.93 6.51
C LEU A 95 4.52 2.82 6.11
N GLU A 96 5.84 3.06 6.21
CA GLU A 96 6.85 2.04 5.93
C GLU A 96 6.69 0.82 6.84
N GLY A 97 6.43 1.04 8.13
CA GLY A 97 6.16 -0.02 9.09
C GLY A 97 4.90 -0.82 8.75
N SER A 98 3.79 -0.14 8.45
CA SER A 98 2.55 -0.78 8.02
C SER A 98 2.74 -1.59 6.73
N LEU A 99 3.48 -1.06 5.75
CA LEU A 99 3.74 -1.74 4.49
C LEU A 99 4.53 -3.05 4.69
N LYS A 100 5.56 -3.03 5.54
CA LYS A 100 6.33 -4.24 5.89
C LYS A 100 5.46 -5.30 6.56
N ASN A 101 4.57 -4.90 7.47
CA ASN A 101 3.66 -5.84 8.13
C ASN A 101 2.66 -6.44 7.13
N THR A 102 2.05 -5.62 6.27
CA THR A 102 1.13 -6.10 5.23
C THR A 102 1.83 -7.03 4.24
N GLN A 103 3.10 -6.76 3.89
CA GLN A 103 3.88 -7.66 3.05
C GLN A 103 4.07 -9.03 3.71
N GLN A 104 4.43 -9.07 4.99
CA GLN A 104 4.57 -10.34 5.73
C GLN A 104 3.24 -11.10 5.83
N GLU A 105 2.12 -10.42 6.07
CA GLU A 105 0.79 -11.04 6.08
C GLU A 105 0.41 -11.62 4.72
N LEU A 106 0.78 -10.94 3.62
CA LEU A 106 0.54 -11.40 2.26
C LEU A 106 1.39 -12.63 1.93
N GLU A 107 2.67 -12.62 2.28
CA GLU A 107 3.59 -13.76 2.11
C GLU A 107 3.08 -14.99 2.89
N LEU A 108 2.65 -14.80 4.14
CA LEU A 108 2.10 -15.87 4.97
C LEU A 108 0.74 -16.38 4.43
N SER A 109 -0.07 -15.50 3.85
CA SER A 109 -1.31 -15.89 3.17
C SER A 109 -1.04 -16.72 1.91
N GLY A 110 0.00 -16.36 1.14
CA GLY A 110 0.47 -17.16 0.00
C GLY A 110 0.89 -18.57 0.42
N ILE A 111 1.72 -18.69 1.46
CA ILE A 111 2.14 -20.00 2.01
C ILE A 111 0.93 -20.84 2.46
N LYS A 112 -0.06 -20.22 3.11
CA LYS A 112 -1.28 -20.92 3.53
C LYS A 112 -2.12 -21.38 2.34
N LEU A 113 -2.19 -20.58 1.27
CA LEU A 113 -2.90 -20.95 0.05
C LEU A 113 -2.21 -22.12 -0.64
N ASP A 114 -0.89 -22.10 -0.76
CA ASP A 114 -0.09 -23.19 -1.34
C ASP A 114 -0.26 -24.50 -0.55
N TYR A 115 -0.26 -24.40 0.80
CA TYR A 115 -0.54 -25.53 1.67
C TYR A 115 -1.96 -26.07 1.45
N LEU A 116 -2.96 -25.19 1.34
CA LEU A 116 -4.34 -25.59 1.10
C LEU A 116 -4.50 -26.25 -0.28
N GLU A 117 -3.89 -25.70 -1.32
CA GLU A 117 -3.83 -26.29 -2.67
C GLU A 117 -3.21 -27.69 -2.61
N SER A 118 -2.10 -27.86 -1.89
CA SER A 118 -1.45 -29.17 -1.72
C SER A 118 -2.34 -30.19 -0.99
N VAL A 119 -3.05 -29.76 0.06
CA VAL A 119 -3.97 -30.63 0.82
C VAL A 119 -5.14 -31.06 -0.08
N PHE A 120 -5.73 -30.12 -0.82
CA PHE A 120 -6.81 -30.41 -1.76
C PHE A 120 -6.34 -31.34 -2.87
N GLU A 121 -5.18 -31.07 -3.47
CA GLU A 121 -4.62 -31.93 -4.51
C GLU A 121 -4.46 -33.36 -3.97
N LEU A 122 -3.82 -33.56 -2.82
CA LEU A 122 -3.58 -34.90 -2.27
C LEU A 122 -4.87 -35.63 -1.88
N GLN A 123 -5.75 -34.98 -1.13
CA GLN A 123 -6.95 -35.61 -0.59
C GLN A 123 -8.01 -35.86 -1.67
N ASN A 124 -8.26 -34.86 -2.53
CA ASN A 124 -9.26 -34.99 -3.57
C ASN A 124 -8.78 -35.94 -4.65
N LYS A 125 -7.50 -35.93 -5.04
CA LYS A 125 -6.96 -36.89 -6.01
C LYS A 125 -7.10 -38.34 -5.52
N ALA A 126 -6.80 -38.60 -4.24
CA ALA A 126 -6.98 -39.93 -3.66
C ALA A 126 -8.47 -40.36 -3.68
N THR A 127 -9.35 -39.46 -3.25
CA THR A 127 -10.81 -39.69 -3.22
C THR A 127 -11.37 -39.93 -4.62
N ILE A 128 -11.00 -39.09 -5.59
CA ILE A 128 -11.46 -39.17 -6.97
C ILE A 128 -10.94 -40.45 -7.64
N LYS A 129 -9.66 -40.80 -7.44
CA LYS A 129 -9.11 -42.07 -7.93
C LYS A 129 -9.88 -43.27 -7.39
N ASN A 130 -10.19 -43.28 -6.10
CA ASN A 130 -10.97 -44.36 -5.48
C ASN A 130 -12.38 -44.42 -6.07
N ASN A 131 -13.06 -43.28 -6.19
CA ASN A 131 -14.41 -43.20 -6.75
C ASN A 131 -14.45 -43.64 -8.23
N ILE A 132 -13.48 -43.23 -9.05
CA ILE A 132 -13.36 -43.69 -10.45
C ILE A 132 -13.13 -45.21 -10.51
N ALA A 133 -12.25 -45.75 -9.65
CA ALA A 133 -12.01 -47.18 -9.59
C ALA A 133 -13.27 -47.97 -9.18
N ARG A 134 -14.02 -47.47 -8.18
CA ARG A 134 -15.29 -48.05 -7.74
C ARG A 134 -16.37 -48.00 -8.83
N ILE A 135 -16.48 -46.88 -9.55
CA ILE A 135 -17.39 -46.78 -10.70
C ILE A 135 -17.04 -47.83 -11.76
N LYS A 136 -15.75 -48.04 -12.05
CA LYS A 136 -15.29 -49.04 -13.01
C LYS A 136 -15.63 -50.47 -12.53
N GLU A 137 -15.31 -50.80 -11.28
CA GLU A 137 -15.61 -52.09 -10.66
C GLU A 137 -17.12 -52.41 -10.69
N LEU A 138 -17.96 -51.43 -10.35
CA LEU A 138 -19.41 -51.57 -10.38
C LEU A 138 -19.95 -51.79 -11.79
N LYS A 139 -19.43 -51.06 -12.79
CA LYS A 139 -19.81 -51.25 -14.20
C LYS A 139 -19.38 -52.62 -14.73
N GLU A 140 -18.16 -53.06 -14.43
CA GLU A 140 -17.63 -54.37 -14.85
C GLU A 140 -18.39 -55.53 -14.19
N THR A 141 -18.71 -55.41 -12.90
CA THR A 141 -19.48 -56.42 -12.17
C THR A 141 -20.92 -56.52 -12.69
N SER A 142 -21.58 -55.38 -12.91
CA SER A 142 -22.96 -55.35 -13.43
C SER A 142 -23.05 -55.92 -14.87
N THR A 143 -22.12 -55.57 -15.75
CA THR A 143 -22.05 -56.13 -17.11
C THR A 143 -21.67 -57.61 -17.12
N GLY A 144 -20.76 -58.04 -16.24
CA GLY A 144 -20.41 -59.45 -16.05
C GLY A 144 -21.59 -60.29 -15.59
N ILE A 145 -22.41 -59.80 -14.66
CA ILE A 145 -23.64 -60.47 -14.19
C ILE A 145 -24.68 -60.56 -15.31
N ALA A 146 -24.82 -59.51 -16.13
CA ALA A 146 -25.73 -59.51 -17.27
C ALA A 146 -25.31 -60.49 -18.38
N LEU A 147 -24.00 -60.64 -18.62
CA LEU A 147 -23.44 -61.51 -19.65
C LEU A 147 -23.31 -62.98 -19.22
N ALA A 148 -23.11 -63.23 -17.92
CA ALA A 148 -22.89 -64.58 -17.39
C ALA A 148 -24.16 -65.46 -17.37
N GLY A 149 -25.36 -64.93 -17.64
CA GLY A 149 -26.52 -65.74 -18.06
C GLY A 149 -26.95 -66.88 -17.14
N PHE A 150 -26.57 -66.90 -15.86
CA PHE A 150 -26.89 -67.98 -14.93
C PHE A 150 -27.96 -67.54 -13.92
N ILE A 151 -29.21 -67.98 -14.15
CA ILE A 151 -30.26 -68.21 -13.14
C ILE A 151 -30.31 -67.15 -12.01
N VAL A 152 -30.54 -65.89 -12.35
CA VAL A 152 -30.96 -64.86 -11.38
C VAL A 152 -32.34 -64.36 -11.80
N PRO A 153 -33.36 -64.33 -10.91
CA PRO A 153 -34.67 -63.78 -11.24
C PRO A 153 -34.52 -62.38 -11.82
N ALA A 154 -35.24 -62.06 -12.91
CA ALA A 154 -35.19 -60.75 -13.57
C ALA A 154 -35.40 -59.57 -12.61
N VAL A 155 -36.16 -59.78 -11.52
CA VAL A 155 -36.36 -58.81 -10.44
C VAL A 155 -35.05 -58.54 -9.69
N GLY A 156 -34.23 -59.55 -9.38
CA GLY A 156 -32.94 -59.39 -8.69
C GLY A 156 -31.91 -58.64 -9.53
N VAL A 157 -31.89 -58.85 -10.84
CA VAL A 157 -31.00 -58.14 -11.77
C VAL A 157 -31.39 -56.66 -11.88
N ALA A 158 -32.69 -56.35 -11.98
CA ALA A 158 -33.17 -54.97 -12.04
C ALA A 158 -32.87 -54.17 -10.77
N THR A 159 -33.04 -54.78 -9.59
CA THR A 159 -32.70 -54.14 -8.30
C THR A 159 -31.19 -53.91 -8.18
N LEU A 160 -30.37 -54.87 -8.63
CA LEU A 160 -28.91 -54.74 -8.62
C LEU A 160 -28.43 -53.61 -9.56
N ILE A 161 -28.99 -53.53 -10.76
CA ILE A 161 -28.72 -52.45 -11.71
C ILE A 161 -29.13 -51.09 -11.13
N SER A 162 -30.31 -51.00 -10.51
CA SER A 162 -30.79 -49.76 -9.89
C SER A 162 -29.88 -49.29 -8.76
N TYR A 163 -29.45 -50.22 -7.89
CA TYR A 163 -28.49 -49.95 -6.81
C TYR A 163 -27.13 -49.48 -7.37
N THR A 164 -26.63 -50.16 -8.41
CA THR A 164 -25.38 -49.78 -9.07
C THR A 164 -25.46 -48.38 -9.71
N VAL A 165 -26.58 -48.03 -10.35
CA VAL A 165 -26.78 -46.70 -10.94
C VAL A 165 -26.80 -45.61 -9.86
N GLU A 166 -27.46 -45.86 -8.73
CA GLU A 166 -27.51 -44.94 -7.60
C GLU A 166 -26.11 -44.71 -6.97
N GLU A 167 -25.34 -45.78 -6.75
CA GLU A 167 -23.96 -45.66 -6.25
C GLU A 167 -23.05 -44.92 -7.22
N ILE A 168 -23.13 -45.23 -8.53
CA ILE A 168 -22.38 -44.48 -9.56
C ILE A 168 -22.77 -43.00 -9.53
N HIS A 169 -24.06 -42.68 -9.41
CA HIS A 169 -24.51 -41.28 -9.32
C HIS A 169 -23.93 -40.58 -8.08
N ASN A 170 -23.90 -41.26 -6.93
CA ASN A 170 -23.32 -40.73 -5.71
C ASN A 170 -21.80 -40.48 -5.85
N TYR A 171 -21.05 -41.43 -6.42
CA TYR A 171 -19.62 -41.25 -6.68
C TYR A 171 -19.35 -40.12 -7.68
N CYS A 172 -20.14 -40.01 -8.75
CA CYS A 172 -20.06 -38.91 -9.71
C CYS A 172 -20.39 -37.56 -9.05
N GLY A 173 -21.39 -37.51 -8.17
CA GLY A 173 -21.75 -36.33 -7.39
C GLY A 173 -20.63 -35.89 -6.45
N ASN A 174 -19.96 -36.82 -5.79
CA ASN A 174 -18.81 -36.52 -4.94
C ASN A 174 -17.63 -35.94 -5.72
N ILE A 175 -17.33 -36.49 -6.89
CA ILE A 175 -16.28 -35.95 -7.78
C ILE A 175 -16.67 -34.54 -8.26
N LYS A 176 -17.93 -34.33 -8.65
CA LYS A 176 -18.43 -33.02 -9.04
C LYS A 176 -18.30 -31.98 -7.93
N ASN A 177 -18.70 -32.32 -6.70
CA ASN A 177 -18.61 -31.41 -5.57
C ASN A 177 -17.15 -30.98 -5.29
N ALA A 178 -16.19 -31.90 -5.45
CA ALA A 178 -14.77 -31.58 -5.32
C ALA A 178 -14.30 -30.60 -6.41
N ILE A 179 -14.68 -30.84 -7.67
CA ILE A 179 -14.37 -29.95 -8.80
C ILE A 179 -14.97 -28.55 -8.58
N ASP A 180 -16.28 -28.47 -8.26
CA ASP A 180 -16.99 -27.21 -8.06
C ASP A 180 -16.38 -26.41 -6.89
N LEU A 181 -15.93 -27.10 -5.82
CA LEU A 181 -15.25 -26.46 -4.69
C LEU A 181 -13.86 -25.94 -5.06
N GLU A 182 -13.09 -26.69 -5.86
CA GLU A 182 -11.79 -26.25 -6.35
C GLU A 182 -11.89 -25.03 -7.29
N GLU A 183 -12.84 -25.05 -8.23
CA GLU A 183 -13.10 -23.89 -9.09
C GLU A 183 -13.53 -22.68 -8.28
N LYS A 184 -14.35 -22.86 -7.23
CA LYS A 184 -14.79 -21.76 -6.36
C LYS A 184 -13.65 -21.17 -5.53
N VAL A 185 -12.77 -22.00 -4.99
CA VAL A 185 -11.70 -21.57 -4.06
C VAL A 185 -10.44 -21.11 -4.81
N PHE A 186 -10.08 -21.79 -5.89
CA PHE A 186 -8.81 -21.58 -6.61
C PHE A 186 -8.99 -21.05 -8.03
N GLY A 187 -10.22 -21.01 -8.57
CA GLY A 187 -10.49 -20.59 -9.95
C GLY A 187 -10.05 -21.59 -11.03
N LYS A 188 -9.55 -22.75 -10.62
CA LYS A 188 -9.03 -23.82 -11.48
C LYS A 188 -9.21 -25.18 -10.80
N ILE A 189 -9.27 -26.24 -11.60
CA ILE A 189 -9.21 -27.61 -11.11
C ILE A 189 -7.75 -27.96 -10.83
N ILE A 190 -7.48 -28.45 -9.62
CA ILE A 190 -6.12 -28.76 -9.16
C ILE A 190 -5.92 -30.25 -8.90
N SER A 191 -6.96 -30.98 -8.50
CA SER A 191 -6.80 -32.38 -8.09
C SER A 191 -6.90 -33.42 -9.21
N LEU A 192 -7.49 -33.07 -10.35
CA LEU A 192 -7.61 -33.95 -11.51
C LEU A 192 -6.65 -33.56 -12.63
N ASP A 193 -5.80 -34.50 -13.03
CA ASP A 193 -5.08 -34.44 -14.29
C ASP A 193 -6.01 -34.68 -15.49
N THR A 194 -5.51 -34.42 -16.70
CA THR A 194 -6.26 -34.52 -17.95
C THR A 194 -6.88 -35.91 -18.16
N GLU A 195 -6.19 -36.98 -17.77
CA GLU A 195 -6.70 -38.35 -17.92
C GLU A 195 -7.87 -38.59 -16.98
N MET A 196 -7.75 -38.20 -15.71
CA MET A 196 -8.81 -38.32 -14.72
C MET A 196 -10.04 -37.46 -15.10
N GLN A 197 -9.84 -36.26 -15.62
CA GLN A 197 -10.92 -35.41 -16.12
C GLN A 197 -11.65 -36.06 -17.29
N ASN A 198 -10.91 -36.62 -18.25
CA ASN A 198 -11.48 -37.36 -19.38
C ASN A 198 -12.25 -38.59 -18.90
N ASN A 199 -11.71 -39.34 -17.94
CA ASN A 199 -12.34 -40.53 -17.39
C ASN A 199 -13.64 -40.17 -16.66
N TYR A 200 -13.61 -39.15 -15.79
CA TYR A 200 -14.81 -38.61 -15.16
C TYR A 200 -15.85 -38.17 -16.21
N HIS A 201 -15.45 -37.43 -17.24
CA HIS A 201 -16.36 -36.99 -18.29
C HIS A 201 -17.03 -38.18 -19.00
N GLN A 202 -16.24 -39.19 -19.40
CA GLN A 202 -16.78 -40.39 -20.06
C GLN A 202 -17.70 -41.19 -19.14
N GLN A 203 -17.30 -41.42 -17.89
CA GLN A 203 -17.99 -42.32 -16.98
C GLN A 203 -19.22 -41.70 -16.31
N CYS A 204 -19.18 -40.40 -16.05
CA CYS A 204 -20.20 -39.67 -15.26
C CYS A 204 -21.02 -38.67 -16.07
N VAL A 205 -20.46 -38.05 -17.11
CA VAL A 205 -21.16 -37.01 -17.90
C VAL A 205 -21.77 -37.59 -19.17
N VAL A 206 -21.02 -38.42 -19.90
CA VAL A 206 -21.49 -39.04 -21.15
C VAL A 206 -22.30 -40.30 -20.86
N SER A 207 -21.73 -41.28 -20.15
CA SER A 207 -22.38 -42.58 -19.89
C SER A 207 -23.69 -42.47 -19.10
N LEU A 208 -23.80 -41.52 -18.15
CA LEU A 208 -25.05 -41.29 -17.41
C LEU A 208 -26.15 -40.70 -18.31
N LYS A 209 -25.78 -39.84 -19.26
CA LYS A 209 -26.71 -39.22 -20.22
C LYS A 209 -27.30 -40.24 -21.20
N ASP A 210 -26.52 -41.25 -21.56
CA ASP A 210 -26.97 -42.36 -22.39
C ASP A 210 -27.84 -43.36 -21.60
N GLN A 211 -27.50 -43.65 -20.34
CA GLN A 211 -28.36 -44.46 -19.44
C GLN A 211 -29.73 -43.81 -19.20
N ILE A 212 -29.80 -42.49 -19.03
CA ILE A 212 -31.06 -41.75 -18.88
C ILE A 212 -31.89 -41.80 -20.18
N LYS A 213 -31.25 -41.69 -21.36
CA LYS A 213 -31.96 -41.79 -22.65
C LYS A 213 -32.53 -43.18 -22.91
N GLU A 214 -31.78 -44.23 -22.57
CA GLU A 214 -32.26 -45.61 -22.70
C GLU A 214 -33.36 -45.95 -21.70
N GLY A 215 -33.24 -45.49 -20.44
CA GLY A 215 -34.26 -45.67 -19.40
C GLY A 215 -35.56 -44.89 -19.65
N LEU A 216 -35.50 -43.75 -20.36
CA LEU A 216 -36.68 -42.95 -20.77
C LEU A 216 -37.31 -43.41 -22.10
N GLY A 217 -36.80 -44.49 -22.73
CA GLY A 217 -37.33 -44.97 -24.01
C GLY A 217 -37.17 -44.01 -25.18
N LEU A 218 -36.32 -42.98 -25.06
CA LEU A 218 -36.04 -42.02 -26.13
C LEU A 218 -35.00 -42.59 -27.12
N LYS A 219 -35.30 -43.75 -27.72
CA LYS A 219 -34.64 -44.13 -28.97
C LYS A 219 -35.16 -43.21 -30.07
N LYS A 220 -34.29 -42.34 -30.59
CA LYS A 220 -34.56 -41.66 -31.86
C LYS A 220 -34.84 -42.73 -32.93
N ILE A 221 -35.96 -42.53 -33.62
CA ILE A 221 -36.33 -43.19 -34.89
C ILE A 221 -35.17 -43.05 -35.88
#